data_AF-A0A843D0H2-F1
#
_entry.id   AF-A0A843D0H2-F1
#
_cell.length_a   1.000
_cell.length_b   1.000
_cell.length_c   1.000
_cell.angle_alpha   90.00
_cell.angle_beta   90.00
_cell.angle_gamma   90.00
#
_symmetry.space_group_name_H-M   'P 1'
#
loop_
_entity.id
_entity.type
_entity.pdbx_description
1 polymer ?
#
loop_
_entity_poly.entity_id
_entity_poly.type
_entity_poly.pdbx_seq_one_letter_code
_entity_poly.pdbx_strand_id
1 'polypeptide(L)'
;MNRLRLHTTITGEEMQLVDRTAEKLGYTSRTELVTALLRSLIYAKPFRKETKDLNSILTLETELDALQENFLAVLDEYAFPVIAMHGPDYAYQALADDLKVWMYQRCRAVPQDSDMKAWTRLYYAVKKGEIIRYRISQTTEAFAEEYEEKENEAYA
;
A
#
# COMPACT_ATOMS: atom_id res chain seq x y z
N MET A 1 -8.66 4.18 17.84
CA MET A 1 -7.69 3.21 17.29
C MET A 1 -6.77 2.78 18.42
N ASN A 2 -6.78 1.50 18.81
CA ASN A 2 -5.88 0.97 19.82
C ASN A 2 -4.46 0.87 19.24
N ARG A 3 -3.53 1.70 19.72
CA ARG A 3 -2.10 1.54 19.41
C ARG A 3 -1.57 0.35 20.22
N LEU A 4 -1.17 -0.71 19.53
CA LEU A 4 -0.42 -1.80 20.14
C LEU A 4 0.94 -1.25 20.59
N ARG A 5 1.23 -1.34 21.90
CA ARG A 5 2.53 -0.95 22.45
C ARG A 5 3.31 -2.24 22.71
N LEU A 6 4.42 -2.39 21.99
CA LEU A 6 5.39 -3.43 22.24
C LEU A 6 6.54 -2.82 23.03
N HIS A 7 6.88 -3.46 24.14
CA HIS A 7 8.02 -3.09 24.97
C HIS A 7 9.15 -4.07 24.67
N THR A 8 10.30 -3.55 24.26
CA THR A 8 11.52 -4.33 24.06
C THR A 8 12.61 -3.81 24.99
N THR A 9 13.49 -4.72 25.41
CA THR A 9 14.63 -4.39 26.27
C THR A 9 15.88 -4.39 25.40
N ILE A 10 16.59 -3.28 25.36
CA ILE A 10 17.87 -3.13 24.66
C ILE A 10 18.92 -2.61 25.64
N THR A 11 20.18 -2.86 25.34
CA THR A 11 21.32 -2.38 26.12
C THR A 11 21.52 -0.87 25.96
N GLY A 12 22.29 -0.27 26.87
CA GLY A 12 22.62 1.17 26.81
C GLY A 12 23.40 1.56 25.55
N GLU A 13 24.31 0.70 25.07
CA GLU A 13 25.08 0.93 23.85
C GLU A 13 24.20 0.90 22.60
N GLU A 14 23.27 -0.07 22.52
CA GLU A 14 22.30 -0.15 21.43
C GLU A 14 21.38 1.08 21.41
N MET A 15 20.99 1.57 22.58
CA MET A 15 20.15 2.77 22.68
C MET A 15 20.87 4.02 22.15
N GLN A 16 22.15 4.19 22.49
CA GLN A 16 22.97 5.29 21.94
C GLN A 16 23.17 5.18 20.43
N LEU A 17 23.31 3.96 19.92
CA LEU A 17 23.40 3.73 18.48
C LEU A 17 22.11 4.17 17.78
N VAL A 18 20.94 3.74 18.30
CA VAL A 18 19.62 4.12 17.77
C VAL A 18 19.43 5.63 17.79
N ASP A 19 19.85 6.32 18.86
CA ASP A 19 19.79 7.78 18.95
C ASP A 19 20.58 8.49 17.85
N ARG A 20 21.86 8.13 17.73
CA ARG A 20 22.74 8.73 16.72
C ARG A 20 22.22 8.48 15.31
N THR A 21 21.67 7.29 15.07
CA THR A 21 21.07 6.95 13.78
C THR A 21 19.78 7.74 13.52
N ALA A 22 18.92 7.90 14.53
CA ALA A 22 17.68 8.67 14.39
C ALA A 22 17.99 10.14 14.07
N GLU A 23 18.93 10.74 14.79
CA GLU A 23 19.38 12.12 14.57
C GLU A 23 19.99 12.30 13.18
N LYS A 24 20.92 11.40 12.78
CA LYS A 24 21.58 11.46 11.47
C LYS A 24 20.58 11.36 10.30
N LEU A 25 19.53 10.57 10.47
CA LEU A 25 18.51 10.33 9.44
C LEU A 25 17.30 11.27 9.53
N GLY A 26 17.28 12.19 10.50
CA GLY A 26 16.22 13.17 10.66
C GLY A 26 14.91 12.61 11.23
N TYR A 27 14.92 11.45 11.88
CA TYR A 27 13.73 10.91 12.55
C TYR A 27 13.45 11.67 13.85
N THR A 28 12.19 12.01 14.07
CA THR A 28 11.74 12.76 15.26
C THR A 28 11.76 11.93 16.54
N SER A 29 11.84 10.60 16.46
CA SER A 29 11.97 9.74 17.65
C SER A 29 12.58 8.37 17.35
N ARG A 30 13.15 7.74 18.38
CA ARG A 30 13.57 6.32 18.34
C ARG A 30 12.44 5.40 17.89
N THR A 31 11.22 5.65 18.35
CA THR A 31 10.04 4.86 18.00
C THR A 31 9.76 4.92 16.51
N GLU A 32 9.93 6.09 15.91
CA GLU A 32 9.73 6.30 14.48
C GLU A 32 10.78 5.55 13.65
N LEU A 33 12.06 5.69 14.01
CA LEU A 33 13.15 4.93 13.41
C LEU A 33 12.94 3.42 13.56
N VAL A 34 12.65 2.92 14.76
CA VAL A 34 12.43 1.49 15.01
C VAL A 34 11.20 0.98 14.27
N THR A 35 10.15 1.80 14.14
CA THR A 35 8.96 1.44 13.34
C THR A 35 9.30 1.37 11.86
N ALA A 36 10.10 2.31 11.33
CA ALA A 36 10.58 2.28 9.96
C ALA A 36 11.44 1.03 9.72
N LEU A 37 12.44 0.76 10.57
CA LEU A 37 13.28 -0.44 10.49
C LEU A 37 12.50 -1.75 10.62
N LEU A 38 11.51 -1.82 11.50
CA LEU A 38 10.64 -3.00 11.63
C LEU A 38 9.78 -3.20 10.39
N ARG A 39 9.26 -2.12 9.80
CA ARG A 39 8.56 -2.19 8.50
C ARG A 39 9.52 -2.72 7.45
N SER A 40 10.71 -2.13 7.32
CA SER A 40 11.73 -2.60 6.37
C SER A 40 12.11 -4.05 6.61
N LEU A 41 12.25 -4.53 7.85
CA LEU A 41 12.55 -5.95 8.15
C LEU A 41 11.38 -6.91 7.87
N ILE A 42 10.15 -6.46 8.10
CA ILE A 42 8.94 -7.24 7.80
C ILE A 42 8.74 -7.35 6.29
N TYR A 43 8.95 -6.26 5.56
CA TYR A 43 8.78 -6.17 4.11
C TYR A 43 10.02 -6.61 3.30
N ALA A 44 11.22 -6.65 3.89
CA ALA A 44 12.45 -7.13 3.25
C ALA A 44 12.71 -8.65 3.44
N LYS A 45 11.76 -9.42 3.98
CA LYS A 45 11.80 -10.89 3.96
C LYS A 45 12.14 -11.52 2.58
N PRO A 46 11.76 -10.95 1.42
CA PRO A 46 12.17 -11.42 0.09
C PRO A 46 13.65 -11.24 -0.22
N PHE A 47 14.28 -10.22 0.36
CA PHE A 47 15.54 -9.63 -0.10
C PHE A 47 16.74 -10.02 0.77
N ARG A 48 16.69 -11.16 1.47
CA ARG A 48 17.83 -11.70 2.24
C ARG A 48 18.99 -12.12 1.31
N LYS A 49 19.67 -11.17 0.71
CA LYS A 49 21.14 -11.17 0.72
C LYS A 49 21.54 -10.57 2.07
N GLU A 50 22.52 -11.18 2.73
CA GLU A 50 23.08 -10.66 3.98
C GLU A 50 23.49 -9.18 3.79
N THR A 51 22.62 -8.25 4.18
CA THR A 51 22.92 -6.82 4.15
C THR A 51 23.81 -6.52 5.35
N LYS A 52 25.12 -6.37 5.09
CA LYS A 52 26.15 -6.20 6.11
C LYS A 52 26.45 -4.74 6.45
N ASP A 53 25.89 -3.78 5.72
CA ASP A 53 26.13 -2.35 5.98
C ASP A 53 24.85 -1.49 5.87
N LEU A 54 24.88 -0.32 6.50
CA LEU A 54 23.74 0.61 6.55
C LEU A 54 23.38 1.21 5.19
N ASN A 55 24.36 1.38 4.29
CA ASN A 55 24.14 1.99 2.98
C ASN A 55 23.32 1.07 2.07
N SER A 56 23.61 -0.23 2.09
CA SER A 56 22.84 -1.24 1.37
C SER A 56 21.39 -1.35 1.87
N ILE A 57 21.15 -1.12 3.17
CA ILE A 57 19.80 -1.03 3.72
C ILE A 57 19.05 0.21 3.20
N LEU A 58 19.70 1.38 3.16
CA LEU A 58 19.10 2.62 2.66
C LEU A 58 18.77 2.56 1.16
N THR A 59 19.62 1.92 0.35
CA THR A 59 19.34 1.70 -1.07
C THR A 59 18.12 0.80 -1.26
N LEU A 60 18.03 -0.30 -0.50
CA LEU A 60 16.87 -1.19 -0.55
C LEU A 60 15.57 -0.51 -0.08
N GLU A 61 15.65 0.38 0.90
CA GLU A 61 14.50 1.17 1.35
C GLU A 61 13.99 2.09 0.23
N THR A 62 14.91 2.80 -0.43
CA THR A 62 14.56 3.67 -1.57
C THR A 62 13.94 2.89 -2.73
N GLU A 63 14.50 1.71 -3.04
CA GLU A 63 13.96 0.83 -4.08
C GLU A 63 12.58 0.27 -3.71
N LEU A 64 12.37 -0.07 -2.44
CA LEU A 64 11.08 -0.57 -1.94
C LEU A 64 10.01 0.53 -1.98
N ASP A 65 10.36 1.76 -1.59
CA ASP A 65 9.46 2.91 -1.63
C ASP A 65 9.03 3.19 -3.08
N ALA A 66 9.99 3.23 -4.01
CA ALA A 66 9.70 3.40 -5.43
C ALA A 66 8.82 2.27 -5.98
N LEU A 67 9.06 1.03 -5.56
CA LEU A 67 8.24 -0.11 -5.97
C LEU A 67 6.82 -0.02 -5.42
N GLN A 68 6.67 0.41 -4.17
CA GLN A 68 5.37 0.62 -3.53
C GLN A 68 4.61 1.76 -4.22
N GLU A 69 5.25 2.90 -4.49
CA GLU A 69 4.63 4.01 -5.21
C GLU A 69 4.12 3.59 -6.59
N ASN A 70 4.93 2.84 -7.35
CA ASN A 70 4.50 2.30 -8.63
C ASN A 70 3.30 1.35 -8.50
N PHE A 71 3.28 0.51 -7.46
CA PHE A 71 2.15 -0.37 -7.20
C PHE A 71 0.88 0.41 -6.88
N LEU A 72 0.95 1.43 -6.04
CA LEU A 72 -0.21 2.27 -5.72
C LEU A 72 -0.72 3.01 -6.97
N ALA A 73 0.16 3.46 -7.85
CA ALA A 73 -0.24 4.06 -9.12
C ALA A 73 -0.94 3.05 -10.06
N VAL A 74 -0.48 1.80 -10.12
CA VAL A 74 -1.17 0.72 -10.83
C VAL A 74 -2.57 0.48 -10.25
N LEU A 75 -2.73 0.57 -8.92
CA LEU A 75 -4.05 0.46 -8.31
C LEU A 75 -4.97 1.61 -8.69
N ASP A 76 -4.47 2.87 -8.67
CA ASP A 76 -5.22 4.04 -9.11
C ASP A 76 -5.66 3.91 -10.58
N GLU A 77 -4.77 3.47 -11.47
CA GLU A 77 -5.01 3.41 -12.91
C GLU A 77 -5.95 2.27 -13.32
N TYR A 78 -5.79 1.08 -12.74
CA TYR A 78 -6.44 -0.13 -13.29
C TYR A 78 -7.36 -0.85 -12.30
N ALA A 79 -7.08 -0.78 -10.99
CA ALA A 79 -7.79 -1.58 -10.00
C ALA A 79 -8.80 -0.80 -9.16
N PHE A 80 -8.78 0.55 -9.20
CA PHE A 80 -9.59 1.39 -8.34
C PHE A 80 -11.09 1.07 -8.41
N PRO A 81 -11.74 0.92 -9.58
CA PRO A 81 -13.15 0.57 -9.66
C PRO A 81 -13.49 -0.75 -8.94
N VAL A 82 -12.67 -1.78 -9.14
CA VAL A 82 -12.87 -3.12 -8.55
C VAL A 82 -12.67 -3.07 -7.04
N ILE A 83 -11.63 -2.39 -6.57
CA ILE A 83 -11.37 -2.15 -5.15
C ILE A 83 -12.51 -1.35 -4.52
N ALA A 84 -12.97 -0.31 -5.21
CA ALA A 84 -14.04 0.53 -4.74
C ALA A 84 -15.33 -0.28 -4.62
N MET A 85 -15.71 -1.11 -5.58
CA MET A 85 -16.99 -1.82 -5.54
C MET A 85 -16.96 -3.08 -4.66
N HIS A 86 -15.88 -3.87 -4.73
CA HIS A 86 -15.85 -5.21 -4.14
C HIS A 86 -14.87 -5.35 -2.96
N GLY A 87 -14.08 -4.31 -2.70
CA GLY A 87 -13.10 -4.29 -1.62
C GLY A 87 -11.74 -4.89 -2.01
N PRO A 88 -10.73 -4.70 -1.13
CA PRO A 88 -9.34 -4.96 -1.47
C PRO A 88 -9.00 -6.45 -1.61
N ASP A 89 -9.62 -7.32 -0.80
CA ASP A 89 -9.32 -8.76 -0.84
C ASP A 89 -9.87 -9.42 -2.10
N TYR A 90 -11.08 -9.04 -2.53
CA TYR A 90 -11.65 -9.49 -3.79
C TYR A 90 -10.84 -8.98 -4.97
N ALA A 91 -10.54 -7.68 -5.01
CA ALA A 91 -9.78 -7.08 -6.11
C ALA A 91 -8.41 -7.74 -6.29
N TYR A 92 -7.69 -8.03 -5.20
CA TYR A 92 -6.43 -8.76 -5.28
C TYR A 92 -6.61 -10.17 -5.84
N GLN A 93 -7.65 -10.91 -5.41
CA GLN A 93 -7.91 -12.26 -5.96
C GLN A 93 -8.28 -12.22 -7.44
N ALA A 94 -9.11 -11.27 -7.86
CA ALA A 94 -9.59 -11.15 -9.23
C ALA A 94 -8.52 -10.66 -10.20
N LEU A 95 -7.59 -9.81 -9.73
CA LEU A 95 -6.60 -9.12 -10.57
C LEU A 95 -5.16 -9.55 -10.27
N ALA A 96 -4.91 -10.61 -9.51
CA ALA A 96 -3.57 -10.97 -9.04
C ALA A 96 -2.54 -11.06 -10.16
N ASP A 97 -2.88 -11.76 -11.25
CA ASP A 97 -1.99 -11.97 -12.38
C ASP A 97 -1.83 -10.68 -13.20
N ASP A 98 -2.90 -9.92 -13.40
CA ASP A 98 -2.87 -8.65 -14.12
C ASP A 98 -2.03 -7.60 -13.39
N LEU A 99 -2.15 -7.50 -12.07
CA LEU A 99 -1.33 -6.61 -11.23
C LEU A 99 0.17 -6.91 -11.40
N LYS A 100 0.55 -8.19 -11.49
CA LYS A 100 1.94 -8.60 -11.75
C LYS A 100 2.39 -8.16 -13.14
N VAL A 101 1.54 -8.34 -14.15
CA VAL A 101 1.82 -7.91 -15.53
C VAL A 101 1.98 -6.40 -15.62
N TRP A 102 1.06 -5.62 -15.05
CA TRP A 102 1.12 -4.16 -15.06
C TRP A 102 2.35 -3.63 -14.31
N MET A 103 2.69 -4.20 -13.16
CA MET A 103 3.92 -3.86 -12.44
C MET A 103 5.18 -4.16 -13.27
N TYR A 104 5.23 -5.34 -13.88
CA TYR A 104 6.36 -5.70 -14.72
C TYR A 104 6.47 -4.80 -15.95
N GLN A 105 5.36 -4.40 -16.56
CA GLN A 105 5.36 -3.46 -17.68
C GLN A 105 5.82 -2.06 -17.25
N ARG A 106 5.40 -1.59 -16.07
CA ARG A 106 5.67 -0.25 -15.56
C ARG A 106 7.11 -0.07 -15.09
N CYS A 107 7.59 -0.94 -14.22
CA CYS A 107 8.86 -0.76 -13.54
C CYS A 107 9.81 -1.97 -13.64
N ARG A 108 9.49 -2.96 -14.49
CA ARG A 108 10.30 -4.17 -14.70
C ARG A 108 10.58 -4.97 -13.42
N ALA A 109 9.73 -4.78 -12.41
CA ALA A 109 9.81 -5.41 -11.12
C ALA A 109 8.41 -5.84 -10.67
N VAL A 110 8.34 -6.96 -9.95
CA VAL A 110 7.08 -7.49 -9.41
C VAL A 110 7.27 -7.66 -7.91
N PRO A 111 6.46 -6.99 -7.06
CA PRO A 111 6.53 -7.18 -5.61
C PRO A 111 6.08 -8.60 -5.24
N GLN A 112 6.40 -9.05 -4.02
CA GLN A 112 5.86 -10.32 -3.57
C GLN A 112 4.35 -10.26 -3.35
N ASP A 113 3.69 -11.41 -3.49
CA ASP A 113 2.24 -11.54 -3.31
C ASP A 113 1.77 -11.04 -1.93
N SER A 114 2.54 -11.28 -0.88
CA SER A 114 2.25 -10.76 0.45
C SER A 114 2.26 -9.23 0.52
N ASP A 115 3.20 -8.60 -0.18
CA ASP A 115 3.38 -7.15 -0.18
C ASP A 115 2.29 -6.48 -1.00
N MET A 116 2.02 -6.98 -2.21
CA MET A 116 0.92 -6.52 -3.05
C MET A 116 -0.41 -6.58 -2.29
N LYS A 117 -0.70 -7.69 -1.62
CA LYS A 117 -1.92 -7.84 -0.82
C LYS A 117 -1.97 -6.84 0.35
N ALA A 118 -0.86 -6.62 1.04
CA ALA A 118 -0.78 -5.64 2.13
C ALA A 118 -0.99 -4.21 1.63
N TRP A 119 -0.35 -3.86 0.51
CA TRP A 119 -0.45 -2.54 -0.11
C TRP A 119 -1.84 -2.26 -0.69
N THR A 120 -2.53 -3.24 -1.28
CA THR A 120 -3.93 -3.08 -1.71
C THR A 120 -4.86 -2.75 -0.54
N ARG A 121 -4.65 -3.38 0.62
CA ARG A 121 -5.41 -3.07 1.85
C ARG A 121 -5.10 -1.69 2.39
N LEU A 122 -3.82 -1.29 2.38
CA LEU A 122 -3.40 0.05 2.78
C LEU A 122 -4.02 1.11 1.87
N TYR A 123 -3.95 0.89 0.56
CA TYR A 123 -4.56 1.75 -0.46
C TYR A 123 -6.06 1.94 -0.19
N TYR A 124 -6.82 0.85 0.00
CA TYR A 124 -8.25 0.92 0.34
C TYR A 124 -8.52 1.75 1.61
N ALA A 125 -7.69 1.61 2.64
CA ALA A 125 -7.83 2.36 3.88
C ALA A 125 -7.58 3.87 3.68
N VAL A 126 -6.56 4.22 2.89
CA VAL A 126 -6.18 5.61 2.60
C VAL A 126 -7.21 6.28 1.68
N LYS A 127 -7.68 5.58 0.65
CA LYS A 127 -8.62 6.09 -0.37
C LYS A 127 -10.09 6.01 0.04
N LYS A 128 -10.40 5.74 1.32
CA LYS A 128 -11.77 5.48 1.79
C LYS A 128 -12.77 6.57 1.39
N GLY A 129 -12.36 7.84 1.44
CA GLY A 129 -13.22 8.96 1.03
C GLY A 129 -13.52 8.98 -0.47
N GLU A 130 -12.53 8.67 -1.31
CA GLU A 130 -12.67 8.60 -2.76
C GLU A 130 -13.53 7.40 -3.17
N ILE A 131 -13.36 6.26 -2.51
CA ILE A 131 -14.19 5.06 -2.71
C ILE A 131 -15.66 5.35 -2.42
N ILE A 132 -15.95 6.05 -1.31
CA ILE A 132 -17.34 6.42 -0.97
C ILE A 132 -17.93 7.32 -2.06
N ARG A 133 -17.18 8.33 -2.52
CA ARG A 133 -17.62 9.22 -3.60
C ARG A 133 -17.87 8.47 -4.90
N TYR A 134 -16.96 7.57 -5.27
CA TYR A 134 -17.11 6.73 -6.46
C TYR A 134 -18.38 5.88 -6.41
N ARG A 135 -18.61 5.17 -5.30
CA ARG A 135 -19.84 4.37 -5.11
C ARG A 135 -21.11 5.20 -5.23
N ILE A 136 -21.11 6.42 -4.66
CA ILE A 136 -22.25 7.33 -4.75
C ILE A 136 -22.50 7.73 -6.22
N SER A 137 -21.45 8.06 -6.99
CA SER A 137 -21.59 8.39 -8.42
C SER A 137 -22.20 7.22 -9.19
N GLN A 138 -21.63 6.02 -9.04
CA GLN A 138 -22.11 4.83 -9.74
C GLN A 138 -23.57 4.49 -9.39
N THR A 139 -23.95 4.68 -8.12
CA THR A 139 -25.35 4.47 -7.70
C THR A 139 -26.28 5.52 -8.30
N THR A 140 -25.84 6.78 -8.37
CA THR A 140 -26.63 7.89 -8.93
C THR A 140 -26.80 7.72 -10.44
N GLU A 141 -25.74 7.33 -11.15
CA GLU A 141 -25.76 7.00 -12.58
C GLU A 141 -26.73 5.86 -12.87
N ALA A 142 -26.65 4.75 -12.12
CA ALA A 142 -27.56 3.62 -12.28
C ALA A 142 -29.03 4.00 -12.06
N PHE A 143 -29.32 4.87 -11.09
CA PHE A 143 -30.68 5.38 -10.91
C PHE A 143 -31.13 6.26 -12.08
N ALA A 144 -30.26 7.14 -12.59
CA ALA A 144 -30.60 8.01 -13.71
C ALA A 144 -30.94 7.19 -14.98
N GLU A 145 -30.15 6.16 -15.28
CA GLU A 145 -30.40 5.22 -16.38
C GLU A 145 -31.76 4.51 -16.22
N GLU A 146 -32.08 4.01 -15.01
CA GLU A 146 -33.36 3.35 -14.73
C GLU A 146 -34.56 4.30 -14.90
N TYR A 147 -34.42 5.59 -14.54
CA TYR A 147 -35.47 6.59 -14.74
C TYR A 147 -35.69 6.91 -16.21
N GLU A 148 -34.61 7.09 -17.00
CA GLU A 148 -34.72 7.35 -18.44
C GLU A 148 -35.34 6.16 -19.19
N GLU A 149 -34.98 4.92 -18.85
CA GLU A 149 -35.60 3.72 -19.45
C GLU A 149 -37.11 3.68 -19.20
N LYS A 150 -37.54 3.91 -17.94
CA LYS A 150 -38.97 3.92 -17.59
C LYS A 150 -39.75 5.06 -18.23
N GLU A 151 -39.13 6.23 -18.39
CA GLU A 151 -39.76 7.36 -19.09
C GLU A 151 -39.94 7.02 -20.58
N ASN A 152 -38.93 6.46 -21.23
CA ASN A 152 -39.02 6.04 -22.62
C ASN A 152 -40.07 4.92 -22.85
N GLU A 153 -40.20 3.97 -21.93
CA GLU A 153 -41.26 2.94 -21.97
C GLU A 153 -42.66 3.52 -21.75
N ALA A 154 -42.79 4.57 -20.93
CA ALA A 154 -44.09 5.21 -20.66
C ALA A 154 -44.60 6.05 -21.84
N TYR A 155 -43.72 6.46 -22.75
CA TYR A 155 -44.03 7.31 -23.91
C TYR A 155 -43.88 6.62 -25.27
N ALA A 156 -43.58 5.31 -25.30
CA ALA A 156 -43.54 4.45 -26.51
C ALA A 156 -44.89 3.74 -26.76
#